data_AF-A0A7W0TWW1-F1
#
_entry.id   AF-A0A7W0TWW1-F1
#
_cell.length_a   1.000
_cell.length_b   1.000
_cell.length_c   1.000
_cell.angle_alpha   90.00
_cell.angle_beta   90.00
_cell.angle_gamma   90.00
#
_symmetry.space_group_name_H-M   'P 1'
#
loop_
_entity.id
_entity.type
_entity.pdbx_description
1 polymer ?
#
loop_
_entity_poly.entity_id
_entity_poly.type
_entity_poly.pdbx_seq_one_letter_code
_entity_poly.pdbx_strand_id
1 'polypeptide(L)'
;VGRVPSPRTVVLIDHVHGAARRVAPTATAFPHRDAPHGLVILSAWDDPADDGRNVRWTRELAAATRPFATGGAYVNEAWDEKPAAAFGVNHERLVAIKNRYDPTNLFRHNTNIAPTA
;
A
#
# COMPACT_ATOMS: atom_id res chain seq x y z
N VAL A 1 3.30 -5.62 -20.59
CA VAL A 1 2.58 -6.58 -19.73
C VAL A 1 1.85 -7.56 -20.63
N GLY A 2 1.96 -8.87 -20.38
CA GLY A 2 1.28 -9.91 -21.19
C GLY A 2 -0.21 -10.04 -20.89
N ARG A 3 -0.89 -11.01 -21.54
CA ARG A 3 -2.30 -11.33 -21.29
C ARG A 3 -2.51 -11.75 -19.84
N VAL A 4 -3.61 -11.28 -19.23
CA VAL A 4 -4.00 -11.67 -17.87
C VAL A 4 -4.17 -13.20 -17.77
N PRO A 5 -3.53 -13.89 -16.81
CA PRO A 5 -3.54 -15.35 -16.78
C PRO A 5 -4.84 -15.92 -16.23
N SER A 6 -5.47 -15.26 -15.26
CA SER A 6 -6.72 -15.72 -14.64
C SER A 6 -7.89 -14.80 -15.02
N PRO A 7 -9.05 -15.33 -15.41
CA PRO A 7 -10.26 -14.53 -15.62
C PRO A 7 -10.85 -13.99 -14.31
N ARG A 8 -10.34 -14.41 -13.15
CA ARG A 8 -10.78 -13.94 -11.82
C ARG A 8 -9.96 -12.77 -11.30
N THR A 9 -8.95 -12.31 -12.04
CA THR A 9 -8.18 -11.13 -11.69
C THR A 9 -9.04 -9.87 -11.82
N VAL A 10 -8.97 -8.99 -10.84
CA VAL A 10 -9.62 -7.69 -10.81
C VAL A 10 -8.58 -6.59 -10.71
N VAL A 11 -8.70 -5.58 -11.57
CA VAL A 11 -7.94 -4.33 -11.46
C VAL A 11 -8.92 -3.22 -11.12
N LEU A 12 -8.77 -2.64 -9.94
CA LEU A 12 -9.63 -1.57 -9.43
C LEU A 12 -8.91 -0.24 -9.53
N ILE A 13 -9.64 0.78 -9.98
CA ILE A 13 -9.22 2.18 -9.92
C ILE A 13 -10.23 2.90 -9.05
N ASP A 14 -9.86 3.14 -7.80
CA ASP A 14 -10.76 3.73 -6.81
C ASP A 14 -10.60 5.24 -6.79
N HIS A 15 -11.70 5.96 -6.65
CA HIS A 15 -11.65 7.41 -6.51
C HIS A 15 -11.42 7.83 -5.06
N VAL A 16 -10.42 8.67 -4.84
CA VAL A 16 -10.21 9.38 -3.57
C VAL A 16 -10.59 10.83 -3.80
N HIS A 17 -11.79 11.24 -3.37
CA HIS A 17 -12.31 12.58 -3.61
C HIS A 17 -13.20 13.09 -2.47
N GLY A 18 -13.74 14.31 -2.63
CA GLY A 18 -14.75 14.85 -1.73
C GLY A 18 -14.23 15.11 -0.32
N ALA A 19 -14.99 14.68 0.70
CA ALA A 19 -14.69 14.96 2.10
C ALA A 19 -13.31 14.47 2.54
N ALA A 20 -12.88 13.31 2.05
CA ALA A 20 -11.59 12.75 2.40
C ALA A 20 -10.42 13.65 1.98
N ARG A 21 -10.53 14.37 0.85
CA ARG A 21 -9.46 15.27 0.37
C ARG A 21 -9.41 16.64 1.09
N ARG A 22 -10.48 17.02 1.81
CA ARG A 22 -10.54 18.31 2.54
C ARG A 22 -9.80 18.29 3.88
N VAL A 23 -9.39 17.11 4.35
CA VAL A 23 -8.64 16.94 5.59
C VAL A 23 -7.16 17.18 5.33
N ALA A 24 -6.48 17.94 6.18
CA ALA A 24 -5.04 18.19 6.03
C ALA A 24 -4.23 16.87 6.10
N PRO A 25 -3.17 16.70 5.30
CA PRO A 25 -2.35 15.47 5.29
C PRO A 25 -1.81 15.04 6.67
N THR A 26 -1.59 16.00 7.58
CA THR A 26 -1.03 15.77 8.92
C THR A 26 -2.08 15.63 10.03
N ALA A 27 -3.37 15.82 9.71
CA ALA A 27 -4.45 15.74 10.69
C ALA A 27 -4.74 14.30 11.16
N THR A 28 -4.34 13.29 10.38
CA THR A 28 -4.55 11.87 10.66
C THR A 28 -3.32 11.06 10.27
N ALA A 29 -3.29 9.77 10.58
CA ALA A 29 -2.21 8.88 10.12
C ALA A 29 -2.22 8.64 8.59
N PHE A 30 -3.34 8.87 7.89
CA PHE A 30 -3.43 8.74 6.43
C PHE A 30 -3.05 10.05 5.72
N PRO A 31 -1.89 10.12 5.04
CA PRO A 31 -1.38 11.35 4.43
C PRO A 31 -1.87 11.59 3.00
N HIS A 32 -2.38 10.56 2.30
CA HIS A 32 -2.61 10.59 0.85
C HIS A 32 -3.90 11.33 0.50
N ARG A 33 -3.85 12.66 0.61
CA ARG A 33 -4.99 13.55 0.36
C ARG A 33 -5.05 14.09 -1.06
N ASP A 34 -3.96 13.96 -1.82
CA ASP A 34 -3.83 14.58 -3.15
C ASP A 34 -3.77 13.61 -4.33
N ALA A 35 -3.70 12.30 -4.08
CA ALA A 35 -3.88 11.31 -5.12
C ALA A 35 -5.39 11.22 -5.45
N PRO A 36 -5.83 11.50 -6.69
CA PRO A 36 -7.25 11.42 -7.06
C PRO A 36 -7.74 9.98 -7.23
N HIS A 37 -6.81 9.04 -7.43
CA HIS A 37 -7.10 7.63 -7.65
C HIS A 37 -6.15 6.73 -6.87
N GLY A 38 -6.68 5.60 -6.40
CA GLY A 38 -5.92 4.41 -5.99
C GLY A 38 -5.93 3.37 -7.10
N LEU A 39 -4.91 2.50 -7.13
CA LEU A 39 -4.84 1.35 -8.03
C LEU A 39 -4.63 0.09 -7.20
N VAL A 40 -5.58 -0.85 -7.30
CA VAL A 40 -5.49 -2.16 -6.65
C VAL A 40 -5.47 -3.24 -7.73
N ILE A 41 -4.45 -4.11 -7.69
CA ILE A 41 -4.32 -5.24 -8.59
C ILE A 41 -4.52 -6.52 -7.77
N LEU A 42 -5.73 -7.08 -7.85
CA LEU A 42 -6.11 -8.30 -7.16
C LEU A 42 -6.12 -9.47 -8.14
N SER A 43 -5.04 -10.27 -8.16
CA SER A 43 -5.06 -11.54 -8.90
C SER A 43 -5.58 -12.66 -8.02
N ALA A 44 -6.51 -13.44 -8.57
CA ALA A 44 -7.10 -14.60 -7.90
C ALA A 44 -7.15 -15.78 -8.88
N TRP A 45 -6.93 -17.00 -8.40
CA TRP A 45 -6.94 -18.24 -9.18
C TRP A 45 -7.22 -19.43 -8.25
N ASP A 46 -7.60 -20.58 -8.80
CA ASP A 46 -7.98 -21.76 -7.99
C ASP A 46 -6.83 -22.76 -7.85
N ASP A 47 -6.11 -23.04 -8.94
CA ASP A 47 -5.09 -24.07 -9.00
C ASP A 47 -3.74 -23.53 -8.50
N PRO A 48 -3.17 -24.07 -7.40
CA PRO A 48 -1.85 -23.65 -6.91
C PRO A 48 -0.73 -23.79 -7.95
N ALA A 49 -0.88 -24.65 -8.96
CA ALA A 49 0.08 -24.74 -10.07
C ALA A 49 0.20 -23.42 -10.86
N ASP A 50 -0.81 -22.56 -10.78
CA ASP A 50 -0.84 -21.25 -11.45
C ASP A 50 -0.27 -20.10 -10.59
N ASP A 51 0.23 -20.36 -9.38
CA ASP A 51 0.80 -19.35 -8.48
C ASP A 51 1.86 -18.48 -9.19
N GLY A 52 2.85 -19.16 -9.77
CA GLY A 52 4.00 -18.49 -10.37
C GLY A 52 3.63 -17.55 -11.52
N ARG A 53 2.64 -17.93 -12.36
CA ARG A 53 2.23 -17.11 -13.50
C ARG A 53 1.39 -15.90 -13.07
N ASN A 54 0.49 -16.06 -12.10
CA ASN A 54 -0.36 -14.97 -11.63
C ASN A 54 0.42 -13.97 -10.79
N VAL A 55 1.26 -14.44 -9.85
CA VAL A 55 2.14 -13.57 -9.05
C VAL A 55 3.08 -12.76 -9.94
N ARG A 56 3.70 -13.40 -10.95
CA ARG A 56 4.58 -12.71 -11.90
C ARG A 56 3.80 -11.64 -12.67
N TRP A 57 2.65 -11.97 -13.23
CA TRP A 57 1.84 -11.02 -13.99
C TRP A 57 1.41 -9.81 -13.15
N THR A 58 0.97 -10.02 -11.90
CA THR A 58 0.63 -8.93 -10.97
C THR A 58 1.81 -8.00 -10.73
N ARG A 59 3.00 -8.56 -10.49
CA ARG A 59 4.22 -7.78 -10.26
C ARG A 59 4.67 -7.02 -11.50
N GLU A 60 4.56 -7.62 -12.68
CA GLU A 60 4.85 -6.97 -13.96
C GLU A 60 3.89 -5.80 -14.23
N LEU A 61 2.59 -5.98 -13.98
CA LEU A 61 1.61 -4.91 -14.13
C LEU A 61 1.87 -3.78 -13.13
N ALA A 62 2.09 -4.11 -11.84
CA ALA A 62 2.44 -3.12 -10.82
C ALA A 62 3.71 -2.34 -11.20
N ALA A 63 4.74 -3.02 -11.70
CA ALA A 63 5.97 -2.37 -12.17
C ALA A 63 5.73 -1.44 -13.37
N ALA A 64 4.89 -1.86 -14.33
CA ALA A 64 4.54 -1.06 -15.50
C ALA A 64 3.71 0.19 -15.13
N THR A 65 2.95 0.16 -14.04
CA THR A 65 2.14 1.29 -13.59
C THR A 65 2.89 2.24 -12.65
N ARG A 66 4.02 1.82 -12.05
CA ARG A 66 4.83 2.65 -11.13
C ARG A 66 5.18 4.05 -11.66
N PRO A 67 5.54 4.27 -12.95
CA PRO A 67 5.85 5.61 -13.46
C PRO A 67 4.68 6.62 -13.36
N PHE A 68 3.44 6.13 -13.23
CA PHE A 68 2.24 6.96 -13.10
C PHE A 68 1.79 7.12 -11.63
N ALA A 69 2.47 6.45 -10.69
CA ALA A 69 2.12 6.46 -9.28
C ALA A 69 2.77 7.65 -8.56
N THR A 70 2.14 8.08 -7.46
CA THR A 70 2.69 9.13 -6.58
C THR A 70 3.84 8.63 -5.69
N GLY A 71 4.08 7.32 -5.66
CA GLY A 71 4.98 6.67 -4.71
C GLY A 71 4.37 6.42 -3.33
N GLY A 72 3.14 6.84 -3.09
CA GLY A 72 2.38 6.52 -1.88
C GLY A 72 1.71 5.14 -1.94
N ALA A 73 1.40 4.57 -0.77
CA ALA A 73 0.71 3.29 -0.66
C ALA A 73 -0.37 3.34 0.42
N TYR A 74 -1.53 2.71 0.21
CA TYR A 74 -2.50 2.59 1.29
C TYR A 74 -2.15 1.37 2.15
N VAL A 75 -1.92 1.56 3.44
CA VAL A 75 -1.41 0.50 4.35
C VAL A 75 -2.24 -0.78 4.36
N ASN A 76 -3.54 -0.71 4.11
CA ASN A 76 -4.43 -1.88 4.08
C ASN A 76 -4.28 -2.73 2.80
N GLU A 77 -3.70 -2.16 1.75
CA GLU A 77 -3.51 -2.80 0.43
C GLU A 77 -2.04 -3.10 0.15
N ALA A 78 -1.15 -2.61 1.01
CA ALA A 78 0.29 -2.62 0.82
C ALA A 78 0.93 -3.73 1.65
N TRP A 79 1.03 -4.92 1.08
CA TRP A 79 1.81 -6.02 1.66
C TRP A 79 3.30 -5.80 1.32
N ASP A 80 4.18 -5.77 2.32
CA ASP A 80 5.64 -5.54 2.19
C ASP A 80 6.11 -4.14 1.72
N GLU A 81 5.23 -3.14 1.61
CA GLU A 81 5.69 -1.77 1.32
C GLU A 81 6.36 -1.10 2.53
N LYS A 82 7.29 -0.18 2.24
CA LYS A 82 7.99 0.58 3.28
C LYS A 82 6.99 1.45 4.05
N PRO A 83 7.02 1.47 5.39
CA PRO A 83 6.13 2.32 6.19
C PRO A 83 6.16 3.80 5.79
N ALA A 84 7.30 4.32 5.33
CA ALA A 84 7.41 5.69 4.83
C ALA A 84 6.55 5.94 3.58
N ALA A 85 6.36 4.95 2.69
CA ALA A 85 5.47 5.07 1.54
C ALA A 85 3.99 5.11 1.98
N ALA A 86 3.65 4.41 3.07
CA ALA A 86 2.29 4.33 3.59
C ALA A 86 1.87 5.53 4.45
N PHE A 87 2.82 6.10 5.20
CA PHE A 87 2.55 7.17 6.17
C PHE A 87 3.14 8.53 5.77
N GLY A 88 4.00 8.58 4.74
CA GLY A 88 4.56 9.80 4.18
C GLY A 88 5.18 10.70 5.26
N VAL A 89 4.83 11.99 5.22
CA VAL A 89 5.24 13.01 6.20
C VAL A 89 4.88 12.66 7.65
N ASN A 90 3.90 11.79 7.89
CA ASN A 90 3.48 11.41 9.24
C ASN A 90 4.33 10.28 9.85
N HIS A 91 5.23 9.66 9.08
CA HIS A 91 6.00 8.50 9.53
C HIS A 91 6.81 8.80 10.81
N GLU A 92 7.50 9.93 10.90
CA GLU A 92 8.31 10.30 12.08
C GLU A 92 7.46 10.45 13.35
N ARG A 93 6.26 11.05 13.23
CA ARG A 93 5.32 11.16 14.34
C ARG A 93 4.86 9.79 14.82
N LEU A 94 4.68 8.84 13.91
CA LEU A 94 4.29 7.47 14.26
C LEU A 94 5.46 6.68 14.88
N VAL A 95 6.70 6.91 14.45
CA VAL A 95 7.90 6.37 15.12
C VAL A 95 7.97 6.86 16.57
N ALA A 96 7.71 8.14 16.82
CA ALA A 96 7.68 8.67 18.19
C ALA A 96 6.60 8.00 19.06
N ILE A 97 5.43 7.71 18.49
CA ILE A 97 4.38 6.93 19.16
C ILE A 97 4.85 5.50 19.42
N LYS A 98 5.47 4.83 18.44
CA LYS A 98 6.03 3.49 18.59
C LYS A 98 7.06 3.43 19.73
N ASN A 99 8.00 4.37 19.79
CA ASN A 99 8.99 4.45 20.87
C ASN A 99 8.34 4.58 22.26
N ARG A 100 7.23 5.31 22.35
CA ARG A 100 6.53 5.52 23.63
C ARG A 100 5.77 4.29 24.10
N TYR A 101 5.10 3.58 23.20
CA TYR A 101 4.12 2.55 23.56
C TYR A 101 4.58 1.11 23.26
N ASP A 102 5.54 0.93 22.37
CA ASP A 102 6.11 -0.38 22.02
C ASP A 102 7.61 -0.29 21.68
N PRO A 103 8.45 0.16 22.64
CA PRO A 103 9.88 0.35 22.41
C PRO A 103 10.62 -0.97 22.11
N THR A 104 10.12 -2.11 22.59
CA THR A 104 10.72 -3.43 22.33
C THR A 104 10.21 -4.08 21.04
N ASN A 105 9.38 -3.35 20.27
CA ASN A 105 8.82 -3.79 19.00
C ASN A 105 8.07 -5.13 19.08
N LEU A 106 7.28 -5.34 20.14
CA LEU A 106 6.44 -6.52 20.32
C LEU A 106 5.42 -6.67 19.18
N PHE A 107 4.79 -5.58 18.76
CA PHE A 107 3.78 -5.58 17.69
C PHE A 107 4.40 -5.26 16.33
N ARG A 108 4.76 -6.29 15.55
CA ARG A 108 5.62 -6.13 14.35
C ARG A 108 5.22 -6.95 13.11
N HIS A 109 3.99 -7.46 13.05
CA HIS A 109 3.58 -8.39 11.98
C HIS A 109 3.10 -7.73 10.68
N ASN A 110 2.48 -6.55 10.74
CA ASN A 110 2.00 -5.83 9.55
C ASN A 110 3.06 -4.85 9.07
N THR A 111 2.71 -3.84 8.26
CA THR A 111 3.60 -2.72 7.85
C THR A 111 4.26 -2.07 9.07
N ASN A 112 5.40 -2.62 9.48
CA ASN A 112 5.94 -2.40 10.81
C ASN A 112 6.71 -1.09 10.86
N ILE A 113 6.29 -0.18 11.73
CA ILE A 113 7.06 1.01 12.08
C ILE A 113 8.11 0.57 13.11
N ALA A 114 9.38 0.58 12.72
CA ALA A 114 10.47 0.24 13.62
C ALA A 114 10.68 1.37 14.66
N PRO A 115 10.85 1.04 15.95
CA PRO A 115 11.30 2.02 16.93
C PRO A 115 12.74 2.44 16.64
N THR A 116 13.13 3.59 17.18
CA THR A 116 14.49 4.16 17.07
C THR A 116 15.17 4.33 18.43
N ALA A 117 14.47 3.99 19.51
CA ALA A 117 14.99 4.01 20.88
C ALA A 117 15.87 2.79 21.17
#